data_AF-B7AVV2-F1
#
_entry.id   AF-B7AVV2-F1
#
_cell.length_a   1.000
_cell.length_b   1.000
_cell.length_c   1.000
_cell.angle_alpha   90.00
_cell.angle_beta   90.00
_cell.angle_gamma   90.00
#
_symmetry.space_group_name_H-M   'P 1'
#
loop_
_entity.id
_entity.type
_entity.pdbx_description
1 polymer ?
#
loop_
_entity_poly.entity_id
_entity_poly.type
_entity_poly.pdbx_seq_one_letter_code
_entity_poly.pdbx_strand_id
1 'polypeptide(L)'
;MEKNKILLIMPSNLRKQWQVELEEKFDIDSLIVDSSNWEDYLAKVKSKQAVIIVSYHFASKRKTEFGKIAWDFCVFDEAHRLRNVYKNGSKMANSLYELTKGIPKILLTATPMQNTLLDIYGLVQFIDDRVFYSKQIFSERYLRGEDYNDLKACLEPVVQRTLRKEVAEYIQFSERKEMTIDFELSPMEIELYVMINNYLKKEILYALPNSHRTLITSVIRKLLASSSMAVAETFKVLKGRLETLKETTRTESADESIDFSLAFLMMMKLRQMMIVSRMNYTQEKR
;
A
#
# COMPACT_ATOMS: atom_id res chain seq x y z
N MET A 1 -2.80 -6.47 38.10
CA MET A 1 -4.15 -6.58 37.51
C MET A 1 -4.03 -7.48 36.30
N GLU A 2 -4.71 -8.62 36.29
CA GLU A 2 -4.80 -9.46 35.08
C GLU A 2 -5.50 -8.65 33.98
N LYS A 3 -4.82 -8.46 32.85
CA LYS A 3 -5.41 -7.82 31.67
C LYS A 3 -6.35 -8.84 31.01
N ASN A 4 -7.65 -8.67 31.21
CA ASN A 4 -8.63 -9.68 30.85
C ASN A 4 -9.32 -9.37 29.52
N LYS A 5 -9.39 -8.10 29.11
CA LYS A 5 -10.02 -7.69 27.85
C LYS A 5 -9.00 -7.06 26.90
N ILE A 6 -8.70 -7.77 25.82
CA ILE A 6 -7.67 -7.40 24.84
C ILE A 6 -8.32 -7.21 23.47
N LEU A 7 -8.00 -6.09 22.83
CA LEU A 7 -8.43 -5.77 21.47
C LEU A 7 -7.25 -5.79 20.50
N LEU A 8 -7.25 -6.74 19.57
CA LEU A 8 -6.27 -6.83 18.50
C LEU A 8 -6.85 -6.27 17.20
N ILE A 9 -6.21 -5.24 16.66
CA ILE A 9 -6.61 -4.54 15.44
C ILE A 9 -5.54 -4.78 14.37
N MET A 10 -5.91 -5.44 13.28
CA MET A 10 -4.91 -5.89 12.29
C MET A 10 -5.49 -5.92 10.86
N PRO A 11 -4.66 -6.09 9.82
CA PRO A 11 -5.14 -6.32 8.46
C PRO A 11 -6.03 -7.57 8.37
N SER A 12 -7.06 -7.53 7.53
CA SER A 12 -8.05 -8.60 7.43
C SER A 12 -7.45 -9.97 7.12
N ASN A 13 -6.35 -10.01 6.36
CA ASN A 13 -5.63 -11.22 5.95
C ASN A 13 -4.80 -11.87 7.07
N LEU A 14 -4.48 -11.15 8.15
CA LEU A 14 -3.67 -11.69 9.25
C LEU A 14 -4.50 -12.23 10.42
N ARG A 15 -5.81 -11.92 10.46
CA ARG A 15 -6.70 -12.27 11.59
C ARG A 15 -6.75 -13.76 11.90
N LYS A 16 -6.84 -14.60 10.86
CA LYS A 16 -6.91 -16.05 11.06
C LYS A 16 -5.57 -16.62 11.54
N GLN A 17 -4.47 -16.13 10.98
CA GLN A 17 -3.13 -16.51 11.44
C GLN A 17 -2.94 -16.16 12.91
N TRP A 18 -3.27 -14.94 13.33
CA TRP A 18 -3.21 -14.53 14.74
C TRP A 18 -4.09 -15.39 15.65
N GLN A 19 -5.32 -15.71 15.24
CA GLN A 19 -6.19 -16.59 16.03
C GLN A 19 -5.55 -17.96 16.25
N VAL A 20 -5.02 -18.58 15.19
CA VAL A 20 -4.36 -19.90 15.26
C VAL A 20 -3.12 -19.83 16.15
N GLU A 21 -2.26 -18.81 15.97
CA GLU A 21 -1.05 -18.68 16.78
C GLU A 21 -1.34 -18.40 18.26
N LEU A 22 -2.39 -17.64 18.58
CA LEU A 22 -2.84 -17.41 19.95
C LEU A 22 -3.33 -18.69 20.62
N GLU A 23 -4.08 -19.51 19.90
CA GLU A 23 -4.58 -20.80 20.38
C GLU A 23 -3.44 -21.82 20.54
N GLU A 24 -2.66 -22.07 19.48
CA GLU A 24 -1.65 -23.14 19.46
C GLU A 24 -0.46 -22.87 20.37
N LYS A 25 0.03 -21.62 20.44
CA LYS A 25 1.27 -21.29 21.16
C LYS A 25 1.02 -20.81 22.58
N PHE A 26 -0.16 -20.26 22.86
CA PHE A 26 -0.43 -19.57 24.12
C PHE A 26 -1.71 -20.04 24.82
N ASP A 27 -2.49 -20.95 24.22
CA ASP A 27 -3.78 -21.42 24.76
C ASP A 27 -4.76 -20.25 25.03
N ILE A 28 -4.74 -19.25 24.15
CA ILE A 28 -5.56 -18.04 24.25
C ILE A 28 -6.76 -18.15 23.31
N ASP A 29 -7.95 -18.40 23.87
CA ASP A 29 -9.20 -18.38 23.12
C ASP A 29 -9.60 -16.96 22.68
N SER A 30 -9.65 -16.76 21.36
CA SER A 30 -9.88 -15.46 20.73
C SER A 30 -10.98 -15.50 19.67
N LEU A 31 -11.76 -14.42 19.58
CA LEU A 31 -12.86 -14.29 18.64
C LEU A 31 -12.54 -13.27 17.54
N ILE A 32 -12.54 -13.73 16.29
CA ILE A 32 -12.52 -12.83 15.12
C ILE A 32 -13.92 -12.24 14.93
N VAL A 33 -14.04 -10.92 14.88
CA VAL A 33 -15.33 -10.22 14.78
C VAL A 33 -15.48 -9.55 13.41
N ASP A 34 -16.64 -9.79 12.81
CA ASP A 34 -17.13 -9.23 11.54
C ASP A 34 -18.62 -8.87 11.65
N SER A 35 -19.23 -8.41 10.55
CA SER A 35 -20.66 -8.06 10.53
C SER A 35 -21.59 -9.25 10.81
N SER A 36 -21.16 -10.46 10.48
CA SER A 36 -22.00 -11.68 10.52
C SER A 36 -22.13 -12.30 11.91
N ASN A 37 -21.17 -12.06 12.81
CA ASN A 37 -21.10 -12.71 14.13
C ASN A 37 -21.13 -11.70 15.27
N TRP A 38 -21.95 -10.66 15.11
CA TRP A 38 -22.07 -9.59 16.10
C TRP A 38 -22.67 -10.06 17.43
N GLU A 39 -23.57 -11.05 17.40
CA GLU A 39 -24.14 -11.65 18.61
C GLU A 39 -23.08 -12.41 19.42
N ASP A 40 -22.21 -13.18 18.75
CA ASP A 40 -21.08 -13.87 19.38
C ASP A 40 -20.13 -12.87 20.04
N TYR A 41 -19.86 -11.74 19.38
CA TYR A 41 -19.09 -10.64 19.98
C TYR A 41 -19.73 -10.15 21.28
N LEU A 42 -21.03 -9.85 21.28
CA LEU A 42 -21.74 -9.36 22.46
C LEU A 42 -21.74 -10.38 23.60
N ALA A 43 -21.78 -11.68 23.29
CA ALA A 43 -21.65 -12.75 24.28
C ALA A 43 -20.22 -12.80 24.84
N LYS A 44 -19.20 -12.82 23.96
CA LYS A 44 -17.79 -12.92 24.34
C LYS A 44 -17.31 -11.76 25.21
N VAL A 45 -17.72 -10.52 24.92
CA VAL A 45 -17.28 -9.34 25.72
C VAL A 45 -17.95 -9.22 27.08
N LYS A 46 -19.04 -9.96 27.34
CA LYS A 46 -19.64 -10.06 28.68
C LYS A 46 -18.83 -10.94 29.61
N SER A 47 -18.06 -11.89 29.07
CA SER A 47 -17.15 -12.72 29.85
C SER A 47 -16.08 -11.89 30.56
N LYS A 48 -15.55 -12.42 31.66
CA LYS A 48 -14.45 -11.80 32.41
C LYS A 48 -13.23 -11.61 31.49
N GLN A 49 -12.89 -12.67 30.74
CA GLN A 49 -11.80 -12.68 29.77
C GLN A 49 -12.35 -12.65 28.33
N ALA A 50 -11.83 -11.73 27.52
CA ALA A 50 -12.22 -11.56 26.13
C ALA A 50 -11.04 -11.06 25.28
N VAL A 51 -10.61 -11.89 24.34
CA VAL A 51 -9.63 -11.52 23.31
C VAL A 51 -10.36 -11.38 21.99
N ILE A 52 -10.42 -10.16 21.47
CA ILE A 52 -11.15 -9.83 20.24
C ILE A 52 -10.17 -9.45 19.14
N ILE A 53 -10.31 -10.09 17.97
CA ILE A 53 -9.52 -9.81 16.77
C ILE A 53 -10.43 -9.13 15.74
N VAL A 54 -10.03 -7.96 15.25
CA VAL A 54 -10.86 -7.16 14.35
C VAL A 54 -10.02 -6.47 13.28
N SER A 55 -10.63 -6.20 12.13
CA SER A 55 -9.98 -5.42 11.08
C SER A 55 -9.96 -3.92 11.39
N TYR A 56 -8.94 -3.20 10.93
CA TYR A 56 -8.84 -1.73 11.04
C TYR A 56 -10.14 -1.01 10.62
N HIS A 57 -10.68 -1.38 9.46
CA HIS A 57 -11.87 -0.73 8.91
C HIS A 57 -13.12 -0.99 9.76
N PHE A 58 -13.30 -2.24 10.22
CA PHE A 58 -14.45 -2.61 11.02
C PHE A 58 -14.42 -1.93 12.41
N ALA A 59 -13.27 -1.95 13.07
CA ALA A 59 -13.06 -1.27 14.35
C ALA A 59 -13.28 0.25 14.25
N SER A 60 -12.74 0.88 13.20
CA SER A 60 -12.96 2.31 12.96
C SER A 60 -14.42 2.66 12.69
N LYS A 61 -15.15 1.82 11.93
CA LYS A 61 -16.55 2.08 11.59
C LYS A 61 -17.48 1.93 12.80
N ARG A 62 -17.14 1.02 13.72
CA ARG A 62 -17.90 0.71 14.94
C ARG A 62 -17.21 1.22 16.22
N LYS A 63 -16.51 2.35 16.12
CA LYS A 63 -15.77 2.96 17.23
C LYS A 63 -16.65 3.10 18.48
N THR A 64 -17.90 3.53 18.33
CA THR A 64 -18.79 3.78 19.47
C THR A 64 -19.18 2.50 20.18
N GLU A 65 -19.36 1.39 19.46
CA GLU A 65 -19.68 0.10 20.05
C GLU A 65 -18.46 -0.55 20.72
N PHE A 66 -17.30 -0.52 20.07
CA PHE A 66 -16.06 -1.02 20.67
C PHE A 66 -15.64 -0.15 21.87
N GLY A 67 -15.90 1.16 21.84
CA GLY A 67 -15.56 2.10 22.92
C GLY A 67 -16.43 1.98 24.18
N LYS A 68 -17.54 1.21 24.13
CA LYS A 68 -18.34 0.89 25.33
C LYS A 68 -17.66 -0.14 26.23
N ILE A 69 -16.65 -0.85 25.72
CA ILE A 69 -15.92 -1.86 26.46
C ILE A 69 -14.69 -1.19 27.09
N ALA A 70 -14.51 -1.41 28.39
CA ALA A 70 -13.28 -1.06 29.09
C ALA A 70 -12.17 -2.05 28.69
N TRP A 71 -11.44 -1.75 27.64
CA TRP A 71 -10.29 -2.54 27.20
C TRP A 71 -9.10 -2.32 28.13
N ASP A 72 -8.47 -3.41 28.55
CA ASP A 72 -7.25 -3.35 29.37
C ASP A 72 -6.00 -3.13 28.50
N PHE A 73 -6.08 -3.56 27.24
CA PHE A 73 -4.95 -3.54 26.32
C PHE A 73 -5.36 -3.56 24.85
N CYS A 74 -4.58 -2.89 24.01
CA CYS A 74 -4.76 -2.95 22.56
C CYS A 74 -3.47 -3.35 21.84
N VAL A 75 -3.59 -4.16 20.80
CA VAL A 75 -2.48 -4.53 19.91
C VAL A 75 -2.85 -4.10 18.51
N PHE A 76 -1.92 -3.43 17.83
CA PHE A 76 -2.08 -3.07 16.43
C PHE A 76 -0.98 -3.73 15.61
N ASP A 77 -1.38 -4.61 14.69
CA ASP A 77 -0.44 -5.20 13.73
C ASP A 77 -0.43 -4.40 12.43
N GLU A 78 0.71 -4.38 11.74
CA GLU A 78 0.99 -3.49 10.61
C GLU A 78 0.63 -2.02 10.91
N ALA A 79 1.11 -1.54 12.05
CA ALA A 79 0.78 -0.23 12.59
C ALA A 79 1.19 0.95 11.69
N HIS A 80 2.02 0.72 10.65
CA HIS A 80 2.34 1.71 9.61
C HIS A 80 1.09 2.34 8.96
N ARG A 81 -0.09 1.70 9.06
CA ARG A 81 -1.40 2.24 8.64
C ARG A 81 -1.88 3.44 9.47
N LEU A 82 -1.37 3.60 10.70
CA LEU A 82 -1.77 4.64 11.66
C LEU A 82 -0.92 5.92 11.59
N ARG A 83 0.17 5.90 10.82
CA ARG A 83 1.16 7.00 10.73
C ARG A 83 0.60 8.40 10.43
N ASN A 84 -0.59 8.48 9.83
CA ASN A 84 -1.21 9.75 9.44
C ASN A 84 -2.22 10.28 10.48
N VAL A 85 -2.19 9.82 11.73
CA VAL A 85 -3.12 10.29 12.79
C VAL A 85 -3.04 11.82 13.01
N TYR A 86 -1.87 12.42 12.80
CA TYR A 86 -1.69 13.87 12.90
C TYR A 86 -2.28 14.67 11.73
N LYS A 87 -2.74 14.01 10.65
CA LYS A 87 -3.30 14.67 9.47
C LYS A 87 -4.82 14.79 9.60
N ASN A 88 -5.32 16.00 9.39
CA ASN A 88 -6.76 16.30 9.25
C ASN A 88 -7.31 15.63 7.97
N GLY A 89 -7.63 14.34 8.04
CA GLY A 89 -8.10 13.56 6.89
C GLY A 89 -8.07 12.04 7.10
N SER A 90 -7.27 11.55 8.05
CA SER A 90 -7.23 10.12 8.37
C SER A 90 -8.39 9.72 9.29
N LYS A 91 -9.62 9.68 8.75
CA LYS A 91 -10.83 9.31 9.52
C LYS A 91 -10.67 7.99 10.27
N MET A 92 -9.96 7.03 9.66
CA MET A 92 -9.70 5.72 10.25
C MET A 92 -8.74 5.80 11.44
N ALA A 93 -7.55 6.41 11.25
CA ALA A 93 -6.56 6.49 12.33
C ALA A 93 -7.10 7.33 13.49
N ASN A 94 -7.81 8.44 13.21
CA ASN A 94 -8.39 9.28 14.26
C ASN A 94 -9.51 8.56 15.02
N SER A 95 -10.35 7.80 14.32
CA SER A 95 -11.38 6.99 14.98
C SER A 95 -10.77 5.96 15.93
N LEU A 96 -9.70 5.29 15.50
CA LEU A 96 -9.00 4.28 16.29
C LEU A 96 -8.18 4.89 17.43
N TYR A 97 -7.59 6.07 17.22
CA TYR A 97 -6.91 6.82 18.26
C TYR A 97 -7.87 7.14 19.40
N GLU A 98 -9.02 7.72 19.06
CA GLU A 98 -10.04 8.04 20.03
C GLU A 98 -10.69 6.80 20.66
N LEU A 99 -10.82 5.69 19.94
CA LEU A 99 -11.28 4.40 20.48
C LEU A 99 -10.35 3.90 21.59
N THR A 100 -9.03 4.09 21.40
CA THR A 100 -7.98 3.49 22.23
C THR A 100 -7.24 4.51 23.10
N LYS A 101 -7.81 5.71 23.24
CA LYS A 101 -7.23 6.80 24.03
C LYS A 101 -7.17 6.41 25.50
N GLY A 102 -6.01 6.59 26.12
CA GLY A 102 -5.78 6.21 27.52
C GLY A 102 -5.65 4.70 27.78
N ILE A 103 -5.79 3.85 26.75
CA ILE A 103 -5.60 2.41 26.87
C ILE A 103 -4.14 2.06 26.53
N PRO A 104 -3.43 1.28 27.37
CA PRO A 104 -2.09 0.81 27.06
C PRO A 104 -2.09 0.00 25.75
N LYS A 105 -1.13 0.24 24.87
CA LYS A 105 -1.12 -0.35 23.54
C LYS A 105 0.27 -0.70 23.03
N ILE A 106 0.36 -1.76 22.23
CA ILE A 106 1.55 -2.13 21.46
C ILE A 106 1.26 -1.94 19.97
N LEU A 107 2.19 -1.30 19.27
CA LEU A 107 2.20 -1.16 17.82
C LEU A 107 3.27 -2.08 17.24
N LEU A 108 2.86 -3.07 16.45
CA LEU A 108 3.76 -3.97 15.72
C LEU A 108 3.90 -3.47 14.29
N THR A 109 5.14 -3.22 13.87
CA THR A 109 5.43 -2.88 12.47
C THR A 109 6.88 -3.21 12.11
N ALA A 110 7.06 -3.84 10.94
CA ALA A 110 8.38 -4.03 10.37
C ALA A 110 8.97 -2.74 9.76
N THR A 111 8.11 -1.77 9.41
CA THR A 111 8.49 -0.55 8.67
C THR A 111 7.91 0.71 9.34
N PRO A 112 8.46 1.14 10.50
CA PRO A 112 7.94 2.31 11.23
C PRO A 112 8.15 3.63 10.47
N MET A 113 9.12 3.68 9.55
CA MET A 113 9.35 4.79 8.61
C MET A 113 9.17 4.28 7.19
N GLN A 114 8.12 4.72 6.49
CA GLN A 114 7.92 4.37 5.08
C GLN A 114 8.33 5.51 4.13
N ASN A 115 8.02 6.75 4.48
CA ASN A 115 8.24 7.90 3.60
C ASN A 115 9.01 9.03 4.28
N THR A 116 8.64 9.38 5.51
CA THR A 116 9.18 10.59 6.18
C THR A 116 9.34 10.38 7.69
N LEU A 117 10.17 11.21 8.35
CA LEU A 117 10.29 11.25 9.81
C LEU A 117 8.95 11.53 10.52
N LEU A 118 8.01 12.18 9.83
CA LEU A 118 6.67 12.41 10.38
C LEU A 118 5.87 11.11 10.55
N ASP A 119 6.26 10.01 9.90
CA ASP A 119 5.63 8.72 10.10
C ASP A 119 5.87 8.22 11.54
N ILE A 120 7.10 8.37 12.05
CA ILE A 120 7.43 8.07 13.45
C ILE A 120 6.64 8.97 14.39
N TYR A 121 6.62 10.28 14.13
CA TYR A 121 5.85 11.22 14.94
C TYR A 121 4.40 10.78 15.08
N GLY A 122 3.76 10.40 13.96
CA GLY A 122 2.38 9.92 13.99
C GLY A 122 2.18 8.62 14.77
N LEU A 123 3.10 7.65 14.65
CA LEU A 123 3.00 6.39 15.40
C LEU A 123 3.21 6.61 16.90
N VAL A 124 4.19 7.41 17.29
CA VAL A 124 4.47 7.73 18.69
C VAL A 124 3.32 8.54 19.29
N GLN A 125 2.82 9.55 18.57
CA GLN A 125 1.65 10.31 19.01
C GLN A 125 0.41 9.42 19.19
N PHE A 126 0.28 8.35 18.40
CA PHE A 126 -0.81 7.38 18.57
C PHE A 126 -0.68 6.57 19.87
N ILE A 127 0.55 6.24 20.28
CA ILE A 127 0.83 5.55 21.54
C ILE A 127 0.58 6.48 22.71
N ASP A 128 1.28 7.61 22.71
CA ASP A 128 1.28 8.61 23.77
C ASP A 128 1.60 10.00 23.18
N ASP A 129 0.64 10.91 23.27
CA ASP A 129 0.74 12.27 22.75
C ASP A 129 1.63 13.19 23.60
N ARG A 130 2.20 12.69 24.70
CA ARG A 130 3.11 13.42 25.59
C ARG A 130 4.58 13.21 25.26
N VAL A 131 4.92 12.17 24.49
CA VAL A 131 6.32 11.84 24.16
C VAL A 131 6.94 12.91 23.26
N PHE A 132 6.18 13.36 22.27
CA PHE A 132 6.58 14.48 21.43
C PHE A 132 5.69 15.69 21.72
N TYR A 133 6.28 16.87 21.58
CA TYR A 133 5.53 18.13 21.60
C TYR A 133 4.67 18.27 20.33
N SER A 134 4.28 19.50 19.99
CA SER A 134 3.55 19.76 18.76
C SER A 134 4.33 19.35 17.52
N LYS A 135 3.60 19.00 16.45
CA LYS A 135 4.17 18.71 15.13
C LYS A 135 5.10 19.83 14.65
N GLN A 136 4.78 21.09 14.96
CA GLN A 136 5.59 22.26 14.61
C GLN A 136 6.97 22.15 15.24
N ILE A 137 7.03 21.94 16.56
CA ILE A 137 8.29 21.79 17.31
C ILE A 137 9.07 20.57 16.80
N PHE A 138 8.40 19.44 16.61
CA PHE A 138 9.03 18.23 16.04
C PHE A 138 9.66 18.51 14.67
N SER A 139 8.96 19.25 13.81
CA SER A 139 9.44 19.58 12.46
C SER A 139 10.62 20.54 12.49
N GLU A 140 10.59 21.54 13.36
CA GLU A 140 11.70 22.47 13.52
C GLU A 140 12.96 21.78 14.03
N ARG A 141 12.82 20.94 15.06
CA ARG A 141 13.96 20.30 15.71
C ARG A 141 14.58 19.19 14.86
N TYR A 142 13.77 18.31 14.26
CA TYR A 142 14.28 17.08 13.64
C TYR A 142 14.23 17.07 12.11
N LEU A 143 13.34 17.83 11.47
CA LEU A 143 13.30 17.92 10.00
C LEU A 143 14.17 19.08 9.48
N ARG A 144 14.26 20.20 10.21
CA ARG A 144 15.09 21.35 9.83
C ARG A 144 16.41 21.41 10.60
N GLY A 145 16.36 21.17 11.91
CA GLY A 145 17.53 21.19 12.78
C GLY A 145 18.37 19.92 12.76
N GLU A 146 17.86 18.83 12.16
CA GLU A 146 18.55 17.54 12.00
C GLU A 146 19.14 16.95 13.31
N ASP A 147 18.55 17.27 14.46
CA ASP A 147 19.00 16.78 15.78
C ASP A 147 18.58 15.32 16.00
N TYR A 148 19.24 14.39 15.30
CA TYR A 148 18.88 12.98 15.34
C TYR A 148 19.35 12.25 16.59
N ASN A 149 20.29 12.81 17.35
CA ASN A 149 20.76 12.22 18.59
C ASN A 149 19.69 12.35 19.69
N ASP A 150 19.12 13.55 19.82
CA ASP A 150 17.99 13.78 20.72
C ASP A 150 16.77 12.95 20.30
N LEU A 151 16.47 12.88 18.99
CA LEU A 151 15.38 12.05 18.49
C LEU A 151 15.54 10.57 18.89
N LYS A 152 16.75 10.02 18.79
CA LYS A 152 17.02 8.63 19.20
C LYS A 152 16.80 8.44 20.70
N ALA A 153 17.26 9.37 21.53
CA ALA A 153 17.07 9.32 22.98
C ALA A 153 15.57 9.37 23.35
N CYS A 154 14.77 10.20 22.68
CA CYS A 154 13.32 10.23 22.88
C CYS A 154 12.62 8.93 22.45
N LEU A 155 13.14 8.25 21.44
CA LEU A 155 12.54 7.02 20.89
C LEU A 155 12.92 5.76 21.65
N GLU A 156 14.09 5.73 22.28
CA GLU A 156 14.60 4.59 23.04
C GLU A 156 13.57 3.94 24.00
N PRO A 157 12.82 4.69 24.85
CA PRO A 157 11.84 4.09 25.75
C PRO A 157 10.56 3.60 25.06
N VAL A 158 10.29 4.01 23.82
CA VAL A 158 9.02 3.75 23.12
C VAL A 158 9.19 2.71 22.01
N VAL A 159 10.36 2.66 21.37
CA VAL A 159 10.61 1.87 20.18
C VAL A 159 11.68 0.82 20.47
N GLN A 160 11.22 -0.43 20.57
CA GLN A 160 12.11 -1.58 20.55
C GLN A 160 12.27 -2.07 19.10
N ARG A 161 13.51 -2.09 18.60
CA ARG A 161 13.83 -2.63 17.27
C ARG A 161 14.99 -3.61 17.38
N THR A 162 14.84 -4.77 16.76
CA THR A 162 15.89 -5.79 16.67
C THR A 162 16.15 -6.12 15.20
N LEU A 163 17.42 -6.13 14.81
CA LEU A 163 17.88 -6.47 13.48
C LEU A 163 18.22 -7.97 13.41
N ARG A 164 18.01 -8.60 12.24
CA ARG A 164 18.36 -10.02 12.06
C ARG A 164 19.81 -10.34 12.41
N LYS A 165 20.74 -9.42 12.11
CA LYS A 165 22.16 -9.56 12.46
C LYS A 165 22.43 -9.62 13.97
N GLU A 166 21.55 -9.03 14.79
CA GLU A 166 21.68 -9.00 16.26
C GLU A 166 21.19 -10.31 16.90
N VAL A 167 20.44 -11.12 16.17
CA VAL A 167 19.91 -12.42 16.64
C VAL A 167 20.39 -13.59 15.79
N ALA A 168 21.37 -13.35 14.92
CA ALA A 168 21.90 -14.35 13.98
C ALA A 168 22.55 -15.56 14.69
N GLU A 169 23.02 -15.39 15.92
CA GLU A 169 23.57 -16.47 16.74
C GLU A 169 22.50 -17.47 17.21
N TYR A 170 21.26 -17.01 17.38
CA TYR A 170 20.15 -17.83 17.88
C TYR A 170 19.22 -18.33 16.77
N ILE A 171 19.18 -17.62 15.65
CA ILE A 171 18.28 -17.91 14.54
C ILE A 171 19.07 -17.86 13.22
N GLN A 172 19.11 -18.99 12.52
CA GLN A 172 19.70 -19.06 11.19
C GLN A 172 18.73 -18.47 10.17
N PHE A 173 19.13 -17.35 9.56
CA PHE A 173 18.41 -16.76 8.43
C PHE A 173 19.13 -17.10 7.12
N SER A 174 18.37 -17.48 6.10
CA SER A 174 18.91 -17.62 4.75
C SER A 174 19.47 -16.29 4.26
N GLU A 175 20.66 -16.31 3.64
CA GLU A 175 21.29 -15.13 3.08
C GLU A 175 20.43 -14.56 1.94
N ARG A 176 20.10 -13.26 2.02
CA ARG A 176 19.40 -12.54 0.96
C ARG A 176 20.41 -11.81 0.10
N LYS A 177 20.57 -12.24 -1.15
CA LYS A 177 21.40 -11.55 -2.15
C LYS A 177 20.52 -10.64 -3.01
N GLU A 178 20.71 -9.33 -2.88
CA GLU A 178 20.03 -8.35 -3.70
C GLU A 178 20.87 -8.10 -4.96
N MET A 179 20.29 -8.37 -6.13
CA MET A 179 20.94 -8.17 -7.42
C MET A 179 20.10 -7.20 -8.25
N THR A 180 20.71 -6.13 -8.71
CA THR A 180 20.16 -5.25 -9.73
C THR A 180 20.73 -5.66 -11.07
N ILE A 181 19.86 -5.92 -12.04
CA ILE A 181 20.26 -6.22 -13.41
C ILE A 181 19.88 -5.00 -14.23
N ASP A 182 20.90 -4.27 -14.66
CA ASP A 182 20.72 -3.19 -15.62
C ASP A 182 20.36 -3.79 -16.98
N PHE A 183 19.45 -3.12 -17.69
CA PHE A 183 19.06 -3.50 -19.03
C PHE A 183 19.08 -2.26 -19.92
N GLU A 184 19.47 -2.45 -21.16
CA GLU A 184 19.40 -1.43 -22.19
C GLU A 184 18.18 -1.69 -23.07
N LEU A 185 17.41 -0.63 -23.35
CA LEU A 185 16.30 -0.73 -24.29
C LEU A 185 16.86 -0.91 -25.70
N SER A 186 16.28 -1.83 -26.46
CA SER A 186 16.60 -1.92 -27.89
C SER A 186 16.21 -0.62 -28.62
N PRO A 187 16.84 -0.29 -29.77
CA PRO A 187 16.47 0.91 -30.53
C PRO A 187 14.97 1.03 -30.83
N MET A 188 14.32 -0.10 -31.12
CA MET A 188 12.86 -0.15 -31.34
C MET A 188 12.04 0.13 -30.08
N GLU A 189 12.52 -0.27 -28.90
CA GLU A 189 11.86 0.01 -27.62
C GLU A 189 12.02 1.46 -27.20
N ILE A 190 13.17 2.07 -27.51
CA ILE A 190 13.38 3.51 -27.35
C ILE A 190 12.42 4.28 -28.25
N GLU A 191 12.31 3.90 -29.53
CA GLU A 191 11.37 4.52 -30.47
C GLU A 191 9.92 4.43 -29.97
N LEU A 192 9.48 3.23 -29.59
CA LEU A 192 8.14 3.00 -29.05
C LEU A 192 7.88 3.83 -27.78
N TYR A 193 8.86 3.88 -26.87
CA TYR A 193 8.78 4.66 -25.64
C TYR A 193 8.62 6.15 -25.94
N VAL A 194 9.44 6.70 -26.84
CA VAL A 194 9.38 8.11 -27.26
C VAL A 194 8.05 8.42 -27.91
N MET A 195 7.55 7.58 -28.81
CA MET A 195 6.25 7.75 -29.46
C MET A 195 5.10 7.83 -28.46
N ILE A 196 5.02 6.87 -27.53
CA ILE A 196 3.96 6.86 -26.51
C ILE A 196 4.10 8.06 -25.58
N ASN A 197 5.32 8.41 -25.17
CA ASN A 197 5.51 9.55 -24.28
C ASN A 197 5.11 10.87 -24.95
N ASN A 198 5.40 11.04 -26.24
CA ASN A 198 4.97 12.19 -27.02
C ASN A 198 3.44 12.23 -27.18
N TYR A 199 2.79 11.09 -27.41
CA TYR A 199 1.34 11.01 -27.41
C TYR A 199 0.73 11.44 -26.07
N LEU A 200 1.18 10.87 -24.96
CA LEU A 200 0.65 11.18 -23.62
C LEU A 200 0.87 12.66 -23.20
N LYS A 201 1.83 13.35 -23.83
CA LYS A 201 2.11 14.78 -23.61
C LYS A 201 1.20 15.72 -24.40
N LYS A 202 0.48 15.27 -25.44
CA LYS A 202 -0.42 16.13 -26.24
C LYS A 202 -1.46 16.81 -25.35
N GLU A 203 -1.74 18.10 -25.54
CA GLU A 203 -2.68 18.85 -24.70
C GLU A 203 -4.08 18.23 -24.71
N ILE A 204 -4.51 17.73 -25.87
CA ILE A 204 -5.80 17.07 -26.06
C ILE A 204 -5.60 15.57 -26.32
N LEU A 205 -6.24 14.74 -25.50
CA LEU A 205 -6.21 13.27 -25.59
C LEU A 205 -7.64 12.73 -25.63
N TYR A 206 -8.24 12.64 -26.82
CA TYR A 206 -9.62 12.18 -26.98
C TYR A 206 -9.85 10.75 -26.46
N ALA A 207 -8.82 9.90 -26.46
CA ALA A 207 -8.93 8.53 -25.95
C ALA A 207 -9.02 8.45 -24.42
N LEU A 208 -8.64 9.53 -23.71
CA LEU A 208 -8.49 9.55 -22.26
C LEU A 208 -9.38 10.63 -21.64
N PRO A 209 -10.35 10.28 -20.78
CA PRO A 209 -11.13 11.26 -20.04
C PRO A 209 -10.23 12.16 -19.20
N ASN A 210 -10.46 13.49 -19.28
CA ASN A 210 -9.68 14.48 -18.54
C ASN A 210 -9.68 14.24 -17.02
N SER A 211 -10.76 13.69 -16.46
CA SER A 211 -10.90 13.40 -15.03
C SER A 211 -9.91 12.35 -14.49
N HIS A 212 -9.42 11.44 -15.34
CA HIS A 212 -8.54 10.33 -14.94
C HIS A 212 -7.20 10.30 -15.69
N ARG A 213 -6.89 11.35 -16.46
CA ARG A 213 -5.71 11.41 -17.34
C ARG A 213 -4.39 11.09 -16.62
N THR A 214 -4.15 11.68 -15.45
CA THR A 214 -2.91 11.47 -14.67
C THR A 214 -2.74 10.02 -14.23
N LEU A 215 -3.82 9.39 -13.78
CA LEU A 215 -3.80 7.99 -13.33
C LEU A 215 -3.55 7.05 -14.51
N ILE A 216 -4.28 7.23 -15.63
CA ILE A 216 -4.12 6.37 -16.81
C ILE A 216 -2.74 6.54 -17.43
N THR A 217 -2.19 7.76 -17.45
CA THR A 217 -0.81 8.02 -17.89
C THR A 217 0.21 7.26 -17.03
N SER A 218 0.02 7.23 -15.71
CA SER A 218 0.88 6.47 -14.79
C SER A 218 0.79 4.96 -15.05
N VAL A 219 -0.41 4.44 -15.30
CA VAL A 219 -0.62 3.02 -15.65
C VAL A 219 0.08 2.67 -16.96
N ILE A 220 -0.09 3.47 -18.02
CA ILE A 220 0.55 3.23 -19.33
C ILE A 220 2.08 3.23 -19.19
N ARG A 221 2.65 4.19 -18.43
CA ARG A 221 4.11 4.22 -18.17
C ARG A 221 4.60 3.00 -17.41
N LYS A 222 3.84 2.51 -16.43
CA LYS A 222 4.18 1.27 -15.71
C LYS A 222 4.12 0.03 -16.60
N LEU A 223 3.11 -0.05 -17.47
CA LEU A 223 2.99 -1.15 -18.43
C LEU A 223 4.14 -1.13 -19.44
N LEU A 224 4.54 0.06 -19.91
CA LEU A 224 5.69 0.23 -20.82
C LEU A 224 7.00 -0.26 -20.22
N ALA A 225 7.23 0.01 -18.94
CA ALA A 225 8.40 -0.45 -18.22
C ALA A 225 8.41 -1.97 -17.99
N SER A 226 7.25 -2.63 -18.06
CA SER A 226 7.13 -4.09 -17.84
C SER A 226 7.19 -4.88 -19.15
N SER A 227 6.39 -4.51 -20.16
CA SER A 227 6.40 -5.15 -21.46
C SER A 227 5.68 -4.30 -22.48
N SER A 228 6.25 -4.16 -23.68
CA SER A 228 5.56 -3.56 -24.82
C SER A 228 4.23 -4.24 -25.13
N MET A 229 4.12 -5.56 -24.93
CA MET A 229 2.89 -6.32 -25.19
C MET A 229 1.79 -5.98 -24.18
N ALA A 230 2.14 -5.67 -22.94
CA ALA A 230 1.17 -5.28 -21.91
C ALA A 230 0.50 -3.95 -22.25
N VAL A 231 1.21 -3.07 -22.95
CA VAL A 231 0.69 -1.78 -23.43
C VAL A 231 -0.23 -1.96 -24.65
N ALA A 232 0.02 -2.97 -25.49
CA ALA A 232 -0.76 -3.26 -26.69
C ALA A 232 -2.26 -3.39 -26.40
N GLU A 233 -2.61 -4.20 -25.40
CA GLU A 233 -4.01 -4.44 -25.01
C GLU A 233 -4.69 -3.16 -24.54
N THR A 234 -3.96 -2.32 -23.79
CA THR A 234 -4.47 -1.01 -23.36
C THR A 234 -4.77 -0.12 -24.56
N PHE A 235 -3.87 -0.07 -25.54
CA PHE A 235 -4.05 0.75 -26.74
C PHE A 235 -5.12 0.19 -27.69
N LYS A 236 -5.38 -1.12 -27.72
CA LYS A 236 -6.54 -1.68 -28.45
C LYS A 236 -7.86 -1.15 -27.88
N VAL A 237 -7.99 -1.11 -26.55
CA VAL A 237 -9.18 -0.55 -25.89
C VAL A 237 -9.31 0.95 -26.17
N LEU A 238 -8.20 1.70 -26.13
CA LEU A 238 -8.19 3.12 -26.47
C LEU A 238 -8.60 3.37 -27.93
N LYS A 239 -8.12 2.52 -28.85
CA LYS A 239 -8.49 2.56 -30.27
C LYS A 239 -10.00 2.38 -30.47
N GLY A 240 -10.59 1.36 -29.83
CA GLY A 240 -12.04 1.11 -29.93
C GLY A 240 -12.87 2.30 -29.39
N ARG A 241 -12.42 2.94 -28.30
CA ARG A 241 -13.07 4.16 -27.79
C ARG A 241 -13.00 5.32 -28.77
N LEU A 242 -11.84 5.52 -29.42
CA LEU A 242 -11.67 6.56 -30.44
C LEU A 242 -12.55 6.29 -31.67
N GLU A 243 -12.67 5.03 -32.10
CA GLU A 243 -13.55 4.63 -33.21
C GLU A 243 -15.02 4.96 -32.89
N THR A 244 -15.52 4.60 -31.69
CA THR A 244 -16.88 4.97 -31.25
C THR A 244 -17.09 6.49 -31.16
N LEU A 245 -16.09 7.23 -30.67
CA LEU A 245 -16.15 8.70 -30.59
C LEU A 245 -16.21 9.34 -31.99
N LYS A 246 -15.47 8.82 -32.96
CA LYS A 246 -15.50 9.28 -34.36
C LYS A 246 -16.85 9.04 -35.03
N GLU A 247 -17.48 7.90 -34.76
CA GLU A 247 -18.83 7.59 -35.28
C GLU A 247 -19.90 8.54 -34.71
N THR A 248 -19.74 8.96 -33.45
CA THR A 248 -20.71 9.80 -32.74
C THR A 248 -20.47 11.30 -32.96
N THR A 249 -19.24 11.71 -33.25
CA THR A 249 -18.83 13.11 -33.36
C THR A 249 -17.89 13.25 -34.56
N ARG A 250 -18.43 13.65 -35.72
CA ARG A 250 -17.65 13.92 -36.94
C ARG A 250 -16.68 15.09 -36.70
N THR A 251 -15.50 14.80 -36.19
CA THR A 251 -14.46 15.80 -35.88
C THR A 251 -13.15 15.38 -36.53
N GLU A 252 -12.57 16.22 -37.39
CA GLU A 252 -11.31 15.97 -38.13
C GLU A 252 -10.12 15.67 -37.21
N SER A 253 -10.14 16.15 -35.96
CA SER A 253 -9.09 15.88 -34.96
C SER A 253 -9.12 14.44 -34.38
N ALA A 254 -10.25 13.72 -34.53
CA ALA A 254 -10.30 12.30 -34.19
C ALA A 254 -9.44 11.46 -35.16
N ASP A 255 -9.30 11.89 -36.42
CA ASP A 255 -8.55 11.18 -37.45
C ASP A 255 -7.05 11.11 -37.13
N GLU A 256 -6.42 12.20 -36.68
CA GLU A 256 -5.00 12.18 -36.26
C GLU A 256 -4.73 11.27 -35.05
N SER A 257 -5.71 11.16 -34.14
CA SER A 257 -5.59 10.30 -32.95
C SER A 257 -5.79 8.81 -33.29
N ILE A 258 -6.61 8.54 -34.31
CA ILE A 258 -6.85 7.21 -34.86
C ILE A 258 -5.66 6.79 -35.73
N ASP A 259 -5.07 7.69 -36.51
CA ASP A 259 -3.85 7.45 -37.28
C ASP A 259 -2.65 7.18 -36.38
N PHE A 260 -2.51 7.90 -35.26
CA PHE A 260 -1.51 7.56 -34.24
C PHE A 260 -1.75 6.17 -33.65
N SER A 261 -3.01 5.82 -33.37
CA SER A 261 -3.37 4.50 -32.83
C SER A 261 -3.19 3.37 -33.86
N LEU A 262 -3.43 3.64 -35.15
CA LEU A 262 -3.21 2.74 -36.28
C LEU A 262 -1.71 2.54 -36.55
N ALA A 263 -0.93 3.62 -36.60
CA ALA A 263 0.52 3.57 -36.74
C ALA A 263 1.17 2.81 -35.57
N PHE A 264 0.68 3.05 -34.35
CA PHE A 264 1.07 2.32 -33.15
C PHE A 264 0.78 0.82 -33.27
N LEU A 265 -0.46 0.44 -33.60
CA LEU A 265 -0.85 -0.96 -33.78
C LEU A 265 -0.14 -1.63 -34.96
N MET A 266 0.20 -0.88 -36.00
CA MET A 266 0.94 -1.35 -37.17
C MET A 266 2.41 -1.63 -36.84
N MET A 267 3.08 -0.75 -36.07
CA MET A 267 4.41 -1.05 -35.50
C MET A 267 4.39 -2.25 -34.56
N MET A 268 3.32 -2.43 -33.78
CA MET A 268 3.15 -3.60 -32.93
C MET A 268 2.96 -4.91 -33.72
N LYS A 269 2.19 -4.88 -34.82
CA LYS A 269 2.05 -6.04 -35.73
C LYS A 269 3.38 -6.39 -36.42
N LEU A 270 4.15 -5.38 -36.85
CA LEU A 270 5.50 -5.57 -37.41
C LEU A 270 6.44 -6.22 -36.38
N ARG A 271 6.34 -5.84 -35.10
CA ARG A 271 7.07 -6.50 -34.00
C ARG A 271 6.68 -7.96 -33.83
N GLN A 272 5.39 -8.30 -33.93
CA GLN A 272 4.90 -9.68 -33.83
C GLN A 272 5.39 -10.54 -35.01
N MET A 273 5.40 -9.99 -36.23
CA MET A 273 5.96 -10.67 -37.42
C MET A 273 7.47 -10.88 -37.33
N MET A 274 8.24 -9.92 -36.80
CA MET A 274 9.70 -10.08 -36.65
C MET A 274 10.10 -11.06 -35.54
N ILE A 275 9.36 -11.13 -34.43
CA ILE A 275 9.60 -12.10 -33.36
C ILE A 275 9.30 -13.53 -33.85
N VAL A 276 8.18 -13.72 -34.57
CA VAL A 276 7.82 -15.02 -35.17
C VAL A 276 8.82 -15.43 -36.26
N SER A 277 9.28 -14.49 -37.08
CA SER A 277 10.30 -14.76 -38.10
C SER A 277 11.67 -15.14 -37.51
N ARG A 278 12.08 -14.51 -36.39
CA ARG A 278 13.29 -14.91 -35.65
C ARG A 278 13.14 -16.29 -34.99
N MET A 279 11.97 -16.63 -34.45
CA MET A 279 11.72 -17.96 -33.88
C MET A 279 11.75 -19.07 -34.96
N ASN A 280 11.20 -18.83 -36.15
CA ASN A 280 11.21 -19.80 -37.25
C ASN A 280 12.62 -19.99 -37.85
N TYR A 281 13.41 -18.92 -37.96
CA TYR A 281 14.80 -19.00 -38.47
C TYR A 281 15.75 -19.77 -37.52
N THR A 282 15.38 -19.90 -36.23
CA THR A 282 16.17 -20.66 -35.24
C THR A 282 15.79 -22.16 -35.22
N GLN A 283 14.64 -22.52 -35.80
CA GLN A 283 14.20 -23.92 -35.97
C GLN A 283 14.71 -24.55 -37.28
N GLU A 284 14.92 -23.77 -38.34
CA GLU A 284 15.48 -24.25 -39.62
C GLU A 284 17.01 -24.47 -39.62
N LYS A 285 17.71 -24.04 -38.56
CA LYS A 285 19.16 -24.25 -38.37
C LYS A 285 19.52 -25.28 -37.29
N ARG A 286 18.57 -26.16 -36.93
CA ARG A 286 18.83 -27.34 -36.09
C ARG A 286 18.59 -28.62 -36.89
#